data_AF-A0A1W1UBF7-F1
#
_entry.id   AF-A0A1W1UBF7-F1
#
_cell.length_a   1.000
_cell.length_b   1.000
_cell.length_c   1.000
_cell.angle_alpha   90.00
_cell.angle_beta   90.00
_cell.angle_gamma   90.00
#
_symmetry.space_group_name_H-M   'P 1'
#
loop_
_entity.id
_entity.type
_entity.pdbx_description
1 polymer ?
#
loop_
_entity_poly.entity_id
_entity_poly.type
_entity_poly.pdbx_seq_one_letter_code
_entity_poly.pdbx_strand_id
1 'polypeptide(L)'
;MTLLNIVDVEATCWVGEPPPGQTNEIIEIGLCVLNLSTLERLEKRSLLVRPEHSEVGTFCTELTGLTPEEVATGMTLREACDVLRRDFHSDSRPWASWGNYDRKQFERQCRSGVQYPFSSRHTNAKQVYAAGYHLKRPGMAAALQHAGLPLEGVHHRGADDAWNIAALISRLLREGHWEMGAAR
;
A
#
# COMPACT_ATOMS: atom_id res chain seq x y z
N MET A 1 8.68 9.24 19.52
CA MET A 1 7.40 8.83 18.93
C MET A 1 7.71 7.92 17.75
N THR A 2 7.27 6.67 17.78
CA THR A 2 7.58 5.71 16.72
C THR A 2 6.39 5.63 15.77
N LEU A 3 6.58 6.09 14.54
CA LEU A 3 5.57 6.10 13.49
C LEU A 3 5.85 4.99 12.48
N LEU A 4 4.79 4.40 11.94
CA LEU A 4 4.83 3.44 10.84
C LEU A 4 4.05 3.99 9.65
N ASN A 5 4.64 3.97 8.46
CA ASN A 5 3.88 4.25 7.24
C ASN A 5 3.27 2.94 6.72
N ILE A 6 1.96 2.89 6.56
CA ILE A 6 1.27 1.79 5.91
C ILE A 6 1.00 2.23 4.48
N VAL A 7 1.42 1.43 3.51
CA VAL A 7 1.31 1.74 2.08
C VAL A 7 0.58 0.61 1.38
N ASP A 8 -0.29 0.99 0.45
CA ASP A 8 -0.99 0.08 -0.46
C ASP A 8 -1.07 0.78 -1.82
N VAL A 9 -0.75 0.06 -2.90
CA VAL A 9 -0.76 0.64 -4.25
C VAL A 9 -1.79 -0.03 -5.14
N GLU A 10 -2.47 0.79 -5.93
CA GLU A 10 -3.20 0.32 -7.10
C GLU A 10 -2.30 0.47 -8.33
N ALA A 11 -2.44 -0.46 -9.26
CA ALA A 11 -1.66 -0.49 -10.49
C ALA A 11 -2.55 -0.79 -11.70
N THR A 12 -2.14 -0.35 -12.89
CA THR A 12 -2.76 -0.80 -14.14
C THR A 12 -2.86 -2.32 -14.16
N CYS A 13 -4.02 -2.85 -14.55
CA CYS A 13 -4.29 -4.28 -14.49
C CYS A 13 -5.31 -4.74 -15.55
N TRP A 14 -5.29 -6.04 -15.84
CA TRP A 14 -6.08 -6.67 -16.89
C TRP A 14 -6.59 -8.04 -16.42
N VAL A 15 -7.58 -8.55 -17.15
CA VAL A 15 -7.94 -9.97 -17.06
C VAL A 15 -6.85 -10.79 -17.75
N GLY A 16 -6.07 -11.53 -16.99
CA GLY A 16 -4.98 -12.36 -17.52
C GLY A 16 -3.70 -11.56 -17.77
N GLU A 17 -3.05 -11.83 -18.91
CA GLU A 17 -1.77 -11.21 -19.26
C GLU A 17 -1.94 -9.75 -19.75
N PRO A 18 -0.95 -8.87 -19.51
CA PRO A 18 -1.00 -7.51 -20.01
C PRO A 18 -0.97 -7.46 -21.56
N PRO A 19 -1.62 -6.47 -22.18
CA PRO A 19 -1.47 -6.21 -23.61
C PRO A 19 -0.01 -5.99 -24.02
N PRO A 20 0.38 -6.28 -25.28
CA PRO A 20 1.73 -6.05 -25.75
C PRO A 20 2.23 -4.62 -25.49
N GLY A 21 3.40 -4.51 -24.85
CA GLY A 21 4.02 -3.23 -24.52
C GLY A 21 3.55 -2.61 -23.20
N GLN A 22 2.50 -3.12 -22.57
CA GLN A 22 2.02 -2.64 -21.27
C GLN A 22 2.58 -3.47 -20.12
N THR A 23 2.68 -2.86 -18.94
CA THR A 23 3.11 -3.50 -17.70
C THR A 23 2.34 -2.91 -16.53
N ASN A 24 2.27 -3.58 -15.36
CA ASN A 24 1.65 -2.93 -14.22
C ASN A 24 2.47 -1.68 -13.84
N GLU A 25 1.82 -0.53 -13.83
CA GLU A 25 2.35 0.75 -13.39
C GLU A 25 1.48 1.24 -12.24
N ILE A 26 2.11 1.75 -11.17
CA ILE A 26 1.41 2.36 -10.04
C ILE A 26 0.55 3.51 -10.56
N ILE A 27 -0.74 3.50 -10.22
CA ILE A 27 -1.72 4.53 -10.56
C ILE A 27 -2.30 5.24 -9.34
N GLU A 28 -2.20 4.64 -8.16
CA GLU A 28 -2.49 5.28 -6.88
C GLU A 28 -1.51 4.76 -5.82
N ILE A 29 -1.03 5.66 -4.97
CA ILE A 29 -0.31 5.31 -3.75
C ILE A 29 -1.17 5.74 -2.58
N GLY A 30 -1.74 4.75 -1.91
CA GLY A 30 -2.39 4.89 -0.63
C GLY A 30 -1.40 4.92 0.52
N LEU A 31 -1.64 5.79 1.49
CA LEU A 31 -0.82 5.87 2.68
C LEU A 31 -1.65 6.14 3.93
N CYS A 32 -1.34 5.43 4.99
CA CYS A 32 -1.78 5.71 6.35
C CYS A 32 -0.59 5.82 7.31
N VAL A 33 -0.55 6.86 8.15
CA VAL A 33 0.46 6.96 9.23
C VAL A 33 -0.12 6.42 10.53
N LEU A 34 0.50 5.38 11.09
CA LEU A 34 0.11 4.80 12.38
C LEU A 34 1.08 5.24 13.48
N ASN A 35 0.55 5.79 14.57
CA ASN A 35 1.30 5.99 15.81
C ASN A 35 1.39 4.67 16.58
N LEU A 36 2.58 4.10 16.69
CA LEU A 36 2.76 2.79 17.33
C LEU A 36 2.62 2.82 18.86
N SER A 37 2.69 4.00 19.48
CA SER A 37 2.52 4.15 20.92
C SER A 37 1.05 4.31 21.32
N THR A 38 0.27 5.07 20.55
CA THR A 38 -1.16 5.31 20.83
C THR A 38 -2.10 4.40 20.05
N LEU A 39 -1.58 3.74 19.01
CA LEU A 39 -2.32 2.95 18.02
C LEU A 39 -3.34 3.77 17.23
N GLU A 40 -3.11 5.07 17.15
CA GLU A 40 -3.94 6.01 16.41
C GLU A 40 -3.48 6.12 14.96
N ARG A 41 -4.43 6.03 14.04
CA ARG A 41 -4.22 6.34 12.61
C ARG A 41 -4.29 7.85 12.46
N LEU A 42 -3.16 8.47 12.11
CA LEU A 42 -2.99 9.92 12.14
C LEU A 42 -3.36 10.61 10.83
N GLU A 43 -3.08 9.95 9.71
CA GLU A 43 -3.24 10.55 8.38
C GLU A 43 -3.67 9.51 7.38
N LYS A 44 -4.51 9.92 6.43
CA LYS A 44 -4.97 9.13 5.28
C LYS A 44 -4.70 9.93 4.01
N ARG A 45 -3.87 9.39 3.12
CA ARG A 45 -3.44 10.08 1.90
C ARG A 45 -3.61 9.18 0.68
N SER A 46 -4.04 9.79 -0.42
CA SER A 46 -4.03 9.21 -1.77
C SER A 46 -3.17 10.11 -2.66
N LEU A 47 -2.22 9.50 -3.38
CA LEU A 47 -1.44 10.16 -4.43
C LEU A 47 -1.76 9.45 -5.76
N LEU A 48 -2.46 10.12 -6.67
CA LEU A 48 -2.66 9.61 -8.02
C LEU A 48 -1.37 9.74 -8.82
N VAL A 49 -1.01 8.67 -9.54
CA VAL A 49 0.20 8.58 -10.34
C VAL A 49 -0.20 8.32 -11.78
N ARG A 50 0.25 9.17 -12.71
CA ARG A 50 -0.02 8.96 -14.13
C ARG A 50 0.95 7.89 -14.67
N PRO A 51 0.45 6.78 -15.27
CA PRO A 51 1.30 5.77 -15.91
C PRO A 51 1.95 6.34 -17.18
N GLU A 52 3.12 5.82 -17.55
CA GLU A 52 3.88 6.31 -18.71
C GLU A 52 3.74 5.40 -19.95
N HIS A 53 3.53 4.10 -19.75
CA HIS A 53 3.57 3.10 -20.83
C HIS A 53 2.27 2.31 -20.98
N SER A 54 1.38 2.40 -20.00
CA SER A 54 0.20 1.56 -19.86
C SER A 54 -1.04 2.40 -19.64
N GLU A 55 -2.19 1.83 -19.97
CA GLU A 55 -3.47 2.51 -19.90
C GLU A 55 -4.36 1.87 -18.84
N VAL A 56 -5.15 2.69 -18.16
CA VAL A 56 -6.22 2.19 -17.29
C VAL A 56 -7.37 1.74 -18.18
N GLY A 57 -7.66 0.43 -18.17
CA GLY A 57 -8.79 -0.14 -18.89
C GLY A 57 -10.01 -0.39 -18.00
N THR A 58 -11.13 -0.79 -18.60
CA THR A 58 -12.41 -1.04 -17.91
C THR A 58 -12.26 -1.95 -16.69
N PHE A 59 -11.53 -3.06 -16.80
CA PHE A 59 -11.32 -3.98 -15.68
C PHE A 59 -10.63 -3.29 -14.50
N CYS A 60 -9.60 -2.49 -14.77
CA CYS A 60 -8.86 -1.75 -13.75
C CYS A 60 -9.74 -0.68 -13.11
N THR A 61 -10.54 0.04 -13.90
CA THR A 61 -11.53 1.00 -13.38
C THR A 61 -12.59 0.33 -12.53
N GLU A 62 -13.14 -0.80 -12.93
CA GLU A 62 -14.14 -1.52 -12.14
C GLU A 62 -13.56 -2.06 -10.82
N LEU A 63 -12.31 -2.54 -10.86
CA LEU A 63 -11.63 -3.06 -9.68
C LEU A 63 -11.29 -1.95 -8.69
N THR A 64 -10.69 -0.85 -9.16
CA THR A 64 -10.10 0.20 -8.31
C THR A 64 -10.97 1.45 -8.17
N GLY A 65 -12.01 1.58 -8.98
CA GLY A 65 -12.79 2.81 -9.09
C GLY A 65 -12.02 4.01 -9.68
N LEU A 66 -10.79 3.84 -10.17
CA LEU A 66 -10.00 4.90 -10.80
C LEU A 66 -10.27 4.97 -12.30
N THR A 67 -10.72 6.12 -12.79
CA THR A 67 -10.91 6.30 -14.24
C THR A 67 -9.62 6.73 -14.94
N PRO A 68 -9.51 6.49 -16.27
CA PRO A 68 -8.37 6.97 -17.04
C PRO A 68 -8.17 8.49 -16.94
N GLU A 69 -9.27 9.25 -16.92
CA GLU A 69 -9.26 10.71 -16.82
C GLU A 69 -8.73 11.18 -15.46
N GLU A 70 -9.16 10.54 -14.36
CA GLU A 70 -8.66 10.85 -13.03
C GLU A 70 -7.16 10.58 -12.93
N VAL A 71 -6.73 9.39 -13.38
CA VAL A 71 -5.33 8.96 -13.33
C VAL A 71 -4.44 9.83 -14.22
N ALA A 72 -4.95 10.32 -15.35
CA ALA A 72 -4.23 11.24 -16.24
C ALA A 72 -3.90 12.60 -15.58
N THR A 73 -4.64 13.01 -14.54
CA THR A 73 -4.33 14.20 -13.73
C THR A 73 -3.28 13.95 -12.65
N GLY A 74 -2.91 12.67 -12.44
CA GLY A 74 -1.91 12.27 -11.45
C GLY A 74 -0.52 12.85 -11.72
N MET A 75 0.28 12.88 -10.67
CA MET A 75 1.69 13.28 -10.76
C MET A 75 2.53 12.14 -11.38
N THR A 76 3.76 12.44 -11.76
CA THR A 76 4.70 11.40 -12.17
C THR A 76 5.10 10.53 -10.98
N LEU A 77 5.54 9.29 -11.24
CA LEU A 77 6.04 8.42 -10.18
C LEU A 77 7.20 9.08 -9.40
N ARG A 78 8.05 9.86 -10.08
CA ARG A 78 9.15 10.60 -9.45
C ARG A 78 8.63 11.60 -8.42
N GLU A 79 7.68 12.44 -8.81
CA GLU A 79 7.07 13.43 -7.91
C GLU A 79 6.39 12.75 -6.72
N ALA A 80 5.69 11.64 -6.95
CA ALA A 80 5.07 10.89 -5.87
C ALA A 80 6.09 10.30 -4.89
N CYS A 81 7.20 9.76 -5.41
CA CYS A 81 8.33 9.30 -4.58
C CYS A 81 8.98 10.44 -3.80
N ASP A 82 9.07 11.64 -4.37
CA ASP A 82 9.58 12.83 -3.68
C ASP A 82 8.65 13.28 -2.55
N VAL A 83 7.33 13.26 -2.78
CA VAL A 83 6.31 13.52 -1.74
C VAL A 83 6.42 12.50 -0.59
N LEU A 84 6.53 11.20 -0.90
CA LEU A 84 6.67 10.15 0.12
C LEU A 84 7.88 10.40 1.03
N ARG A 85 9.03 10.77 0.44
CA ARG A 85 10.25 11.04 1.21
C ARG A 85 10.15 12.32 2.02
N ARG A 86 9.71 13.41 1.39
CA ARG A 86 9.66 14.74 2.02
C ARG A 86 8.64 14.81 3.14
N ASP A 87 7.42 14.34 2.88
CA ASP A 87 6.27 14.59 3.77
C ASP A 87 6.06 13.43 4.76
N PHE A 88 6.43 12.20 4.36
CA PHE A 88 6.22 11.00 5.18
C PHE A 88 7.51 10.36 5.68
N HIS A 89 8.67 10.94 5.37
CA HIS A 89 9.99 10.43 5.76
C HIS A 89 10.17 8.95 5.38
N SER A 90 9.62 8.53 4.24
CA SER A 90 9.55 7.12 3.86
C SER A 90 10.91 6.44 3.70
N ASP A 91 11.94 7.21 3.38
CA ASP A 91 13.33 6.78 3.20
C ASP A 91 14.05 6.42 4.50
N SER A 92 13.54 6.94 5.62
CA SER A 92 14.07 6.66 6.95
C SER A 92 13.09 5.85 7.77
N ARG A 93 11.81 6.24 7.87
CA ARG A 93 10.78 5.60 8.71
C ARG A 93 10.53 4.13 8.31
N PRO A 94 10.25 3.22 9.26
CA PRO A 94 9.75 1.90 8.92
C PRO A 94 8.39 2.00 8.23
N TRP A 95 8.09 0.99 7.42
CA TRP A 95 6.84 0.94 6.69
C TRP A 95 6.34 -0.49 6.54
N ALA A 96 5.05 -0.63 6.25
CA ALA A 96 4.41 -1.91 6.04
C ALA A 96 3.46 -1.82 4.85
N SER A 97 3.21 -2.97 4.24
CA SER A 97 2.12 -3.15 3.29
C SER A 97 1.47 -4.50 3.57
N TRP A 98 0.28 -4.75 3.00
CA TRP A 98 -0.39 -6.01 3.27
C TRP A 98 0.41 -7.19 2.73
N GLY A 99 0.90 -7.11 1.49
CA GLY A 99 1.71 -8.15 0.86
C GLY A 99 3.09 -7.66 0.43
N ASN A 100 3.83 -8.52 -0.28
CA ASN A 100 5.10 -8.11 -0.90
C ASN A 100 4.90 -7.42 -2.27
N TYR A 101 3.67 -7.33 -2.77
CA TYR A 101 3.40 -6.79 -4.09
C TYR A 101 3.84 -5.33 -4.17
N ASP A 102 3.42 -4.50 -3.21
CA ASP A 102 3.68 -3.06 -3.17
C ASP A 102 5.18 -2.76 -3.21
N ARG A 103 5.94 -3.40 -2.31
CA ARG A 103 7.40 -3.29 -2.27
C ARG A 103 8.04 -3.67 -3.60
N LYS A 104 7.66 -4.83 -4.16
CA LYS A 104 8.22 -5.33 -5.42
C LYS A 104 7.81 -4.44 -6.61
N GLN A 105 6.63 -3.85 -6.57
CA GLN A 105 6.11 -2.95 -7.59
C GLN A 105 6.94 -1.66 -7.62
N PHE A 106 7.17 -1.03 -6.46
CA PHE A 106 8.09 0.12 -6.36
C PHE A 106 9.52 -0.27 -6.78
N GLU A 107 10.05 -1.41 -6.31
CA GLU A 107 11.39 -1.88 -6.70
C GLU A 107 11.53 -2.10 -8.21
N ARG A 108 10.48 -2.59 -8.89
CA ARG A 108 10.49 -2.78 -10.34
C ARG A 108 10.39 -1.46 -11.06
N GLN A 109 9.37 -0.65 -10.74
CA GLN A 109 9.06 0.55 -11.51
C GLN A 109 10.09 1.66 -11.26
N CYS A 110 10.72 1.72 -10.08
CA CYS A 110 11.79 2.70 -9.82
C CYS A 110 13.08 2.41 -10.61
N ARG A 111 13.29 1.18 -11.12
CA ARG A 111 14.48 0.84 -11.92
C ARG A 111 14.59 1.65 -13.22
N SER A 112 13.51 2.27 -13.69
CA SER A 112 13.50 3.16 -14.85
C SER A 112 14.09 4.56 -14.57
N GLY A 113 14.81 4.75 -13.45
CA GLY A 113 15.53 5.99 -13.14
C GLY A 113 14.86 6.87 -12.09
N VAL A 114 13.89 6.34 -11.34
CA VAL A 114 13.31 7.01 -10.16
C VAL A 114 14.01 6.53 -8.91
N GLN A 115 14.34 7.44 -7.99
CA GLN A 115 14.93 7.05 -6.71
C GLN A 115 13.87 6.27 -5.89
N TYR A 116 14.21 5.05 -5.47
CA TYR A 116 13.34 4.26 -4.60
C TYR A 116 13.05 5.02 -3.28
N PRO A 117 11.76 5.20 -2.90
CA PRO A 117 11.41 6.15 -1.84
C PRO A 117 11.45 5.57 -0.43
N PHE A 118 11.58 4.26 -0.25
CA PHE A 118 11.42 3.62 1.06
C PHE A 118 12.73 3.20 1.71
N SER A 119 12.75 3.21 3.04
CA SER A 119 13.76 2.54 3.83
C SER A 119 13.70 1.02 3.63
N SER A 120 14.79 0.32 3.94
CA SER A 120 14.84 -1.15 3.94
C SER A 120 13.97 -1.79 5.04
N ARG A 121 13.38 -0.99 5.93
CA ARG A 121 12.62 -1.45 7.10
C ARG A 121 11.15 -1.71 6.75
N HIS A 122 10.94 -2.68 5.86
CA HIS A 122 9.61 -3.13 5.42
C HIS A 122 9.09 -4.31 6.26
N THR A 123 7.79 -4.31 6.57
CA THR A 123 7.11 -5.47 7.16
C THR A 123 5.93 -5.91 6.29
N ASN A 124 5.88 -7.21 5.97
CA ASN A 124 4.73 -7.84 5.31
C ASN A 124 3.64 -8.17 6.33
N ALA A 125 2.62 -7.31 6.44
CA ALA A 125 1.59 -7.43 7.48
C ALA A 125 0.75 -8.72 7.34
N LYS A 126 0.51 -9.21 6.12
CA LYS A 126 -0.20 -10.50 5.89
C LYS A 126 0.55 -11.68 6.48
N GLN A 127 1.89 -11.66 6.44
CA GLN A 127 2.70 -12.73 7.04
C GLN A 127 2.62 -12.68 8.57
N VAL A 128 2.75 -11.49 9.17
CA VAL A 128 2.62 -11.32 10.62
C VAL A 128 1.22 -11.73 11.09
N TYR A 129 0.18 -11.30 10.37
CA TYR A 129 -1.20 -11.65 10.68
C TYR A 129 -1.46 -13.16 10.63
N ALA A 130 -1.01 -13.81 9.55
CA ALA A 130 -1.17 -15.25 9.39
C ALA A 130 -0.42 -16.04 10.49
N ALA A 131 0.77 -15.58 10.88
CA ALA A 131 1.55 -16.21 11.94
C ALA A 131 0.89 -16.03 13.32
N GLY A 132 0.47 -14.81 13.66
CA GLY A 132 -0.14 -14.48 14.95
C GLY A 132 -1.44 -15.24 15.23
N TYR A 133 -2.26 -15.46 14.21
CA TYR A 133 -3.54 -16.17 14.33
C TYR A 133 -3.51 -17.64 13.85
N HIS A 134 -2.34 -18.16 13.48
CA HIS A 134 -2.19 -19.53 12.93
C HIS A 134 -3.11 -19.82 11.71
N LEU A 135 -3.23 -18.84 10.81
CA LEU A 135 -4.08 -18.92 9.62
C LEU A 135 -3.26 -19.15 8.34
N LYS A 136 -3.94 -19.58 7.28
CA LYS A 136 -3.43 -19.36 5.92
C LYS A 136 -3.43 -17.86 5.63
N ARG A 137 -2.50 -17.40 4.78
CA ARG A 137 -2.31 -15.97 4.42
C ARG A 137 -3.56 -15.37 3.76
N PRO A 138 -4.40 -14.61 4.50
CA PRO A 138 -5.68 -14.14 3.98
C PRO A 138 -5.53 -12.89 3.10
N GLY A 139 -6.53 -12.61 2.26
CA GLY A 139 -6.72 -11.27 1.69
C GLY A 139 -7.05 -10.25 2.79
N MET A 140 -6.93 -8.95 2.49
CA MET A 140 -7.15 -7.90 3.49
C MET A 140 -8.61 -7.90 4.00
N ALA A 141 -9.58 -7.96 3.08
CA ALA A 141 -11.00 -8.05 3.44
C ALA A 141 -11.32 -9.29 4.31
N ALA A 142 -10.74 -10.44 3.99
CA ALA A 142 -10.91 -11.66 4.81
C ALA A 142 -10.26 -11.52 6.20
N ALA A 143 -9.13 -10.80 6.31
CA ALA A 143 -8.52 -10.50 7.60
C ALA A 143 -9.39 -9.55 8.44
N LEU A 144 -9.97 -8.51 7.83
CA LEU A 144 -10.93 -7.63 8.51
C LEU A 144 -12.13 -8.41 9.05
N GLN A 145 -12.72 -9.28 8.23
CA GLN A 145 -13.82 -10.15 8.64
C GLN A 145 -13.42 -11.03 9.83
N HIS A 146 -12.24 -11.67 9.75
CA HIS A 146 -11.71 -12.48 10.85
C HIS A 146 -11.51 -11.67 12.14
N ALA A 147 -11.00 -10.44 12.03
CA ALA A 147 -10.77 -9.55 13.17
C ALA A 147 -12.05 -8.93 13.75
N GLY A 148 -13.21 -9.15 13.10
CA GLY A 148 -14.46 -8.48 13.44
C GLY A 148 -14.42 -6.97 13.20
N LEU A 149 -13.58 -6.51 12.26
CA LEU A 149 -13.45 -5.11 11.89
C LEU A 149 -14.25 -4.83 10.61
N PRO A 150 -15.00 -3.72 10.54
CA PRO A 150 -15.64 -3.30 9.30
C PRO A 150 -14.58 -2.84 8.29
N LEU A 151 -14.90 -2.96 7.00
CA LEU A 151 -14.15 -2.26 5.96
C LEU A 151 -14.55 -0.79 5.98
N GLU A 152 -13.59 0.09 6.19
CA GLU A 152 -13.79 1.54 6.17
C GLU A 152 -13.39 2.12 4.80
N GLY A 153 -14.37 2.60 4.03
CA GLY A 153 -14.17 3.14 2.69
C GLY A 153 -14.54 2.15 1.59
N VAL A 154 -13.84 2.20 0.46
CA VAL A 154 -14.04 1.36 -0.72
C VAL A 154 -12.83 0.44 -0.88
N HIS A 155 -13.09 -0.87 -0.98
CA HIS A 155 -12.01 -1.85 -1.22
C HIS A 155 -11.35 -1.57 -2.57
N HIS A 156 -10.02 -1.73 -2.67
CA HIS A 156 -9.22 -1.39 -3.85
C HIS A 156 -9.14 0.11 -4.16
N ARG A 157 -9.36 0.94 -3.14
CA ARG A 157 -8.81 2.30 -3.07
C ARG A 157 -7.60 2.25 -2.18
N GLY A 158 -6.41 2.53 -2.71
CA GLY A 158 -5.17 2.33 -1.97
C GLY A 158 -5.17 3.06 -0.63
N ALA A 159 -5.70 4.29 -0.57
CA ALA A 159 -5.77 5.05 0.69
C ALA A 159 -6.71 4.40 1.73
N ASP A 160 -7.81 3.80 1.29
CA ASP A 160 -8.75 3.09 2.15
C ASP A 160 -8.17 1.74 2.59
N ASP A 161 -7.55 1.01 1.67
CA ASP A 161 -6.89 -0.26 1.97
C ASP A 161 -5.73 -0.05 2.96
N ALA A 162 -4.87 0.97 2.77
CA ALA A 162 -3.83 1.35 3.74
C ALA A 162 -4.42 1.71 5.12
N TRP A 163 -5.56 2.40 5.16
CA TRP A 163 -6.25 2.76 6.40
C TRP A 163 -6.79 1.54 7.16
N ASN A 164 -7.32 0.56 6.43
CA ASN A 164 -7.80 -0.70 6.98
C ASN A 164 -6.65 -1.63 7.42
N ILE A 165 -5.57 -1.69 6.65
CA ILE A 165 -4.35 -2.41 7.05
C ILE A 165 -3.78 -1.84 8.34
N ALA A 166 -3.78 -0.51 8.52
CA ALA A 166 -3.36 0.10 9.78
C ALA A 166 -4.23 -0.31 10.98
N ALA A 167 -5.54 -0.53 10.78
CA ALA A 167 -6.42 -1.08 11.83
C ALA A 167 -6.07 -2.52 12.19
N LEU A 168 -5.78 -3.37 11.19
CA LEU A 168 -5.31 -4.74 11.40
C LEU A 168 -3.96 -4.78 12.13
N ILE A 169 -3.01 -3.91 11.76
CA ILE A 169 -1.72 -3.79 12.46
C ILE A 169 -1.91 -3.32 13.89
N SER A 170 -2.81 -2.35 14.12
CA SER A 170 -3.17 -1.90 15.47
C SER A 170 -3.73 -3.04 16.32
N ARG A 171 -4.54 -3.93 15.73
CA ARG A 171 -5.03 -5.14 16.40
C ARG A 171 -3.89 -6.08 16.77
N LEU A 172 -2.98 -6.37 15.83
CA LEU A 172 -1.80 -7.21 16.08
C LEU A 172 -0.90 -6.66 17.19
N LEU A 173 -0.71 -5.34 17.25
CA LEU A 173 0.05 -4.67 18.32
C LEU A 173 -0.62 -4.84 19.68
N ARG A 174 -1.95 -4.64 19.78
CA ARG A 174 -2.69 -4.82 21.06
C ARG A 174 -2.61 -6.25 21.60
N GLU A 175 -2.56 -7.22 20.70
CA GLU A 175 -2.52 -8.64 21.05
C GLU A 175 -1.10 -9.21 21.14
N GLY A 176 -0.06 -8.39 20.94
CA GLY A 176 1.33 -8.79 21.07
C GLY A 176 1.86 -9.66 19.91
N HIS A 177 1.16 -9.67 18.77
CA HIS A 177 1.57 -10.39 17.57
C HIS A 177 2.53 -9.61 16.67
N TRP A 178 2.67 -8.30 16.89
CA TRP A 178 3.55 -7.42 16.10
C TRP A 178 4.79 -7.02 16.89
N GLU A 179 5.97 -7.47 16.46
CA GLU A 179 7.23 -7.08 17.08
C GLU A 179 7.67 -5.68 16.62
N MET A 180 7.89 -4.81 17.60
CA MET A 180 8.45 -3.48 17.38
C MET A 180 9.94 -3.60 17.03
N GLY A 181 10.28 -3.45 15.74
CA GLY A 181 11.67 -3.38 15.27
C GLY A 181 12.19 -4.58 14.47
N ALA A 182 11.34 -5.53 14.09
CA ALA A 182 11.71 -6.60 13.18
C ALA A 182 11.75 -6.10 11.71
N ALA A 183 12.63 -5.14 11.43
CA ALA A 183 13.17 -4.99 10.09
C ALA A 183 14.26 -6.07 9.95
N ARG A 184 13.99 -7.12 9.19
CA ARG A 184 15.01 -8.04 8.71
C ARG A 184 15.12 -7.90 7.20
#